data_AF-A0A850LP96-F1
#
_entry.id   AF-A0A850LP96-F1
#
_cell.length_a   1.000
_cell.length_b   1.000
_cell.length_c   1.000
_cell.angle_alpha   90.00
_cell.angle_beta   90.00
_cell.angle_gamma   90.00
#
_symmetry.space_group_name_H-M   'P 1'
#
loop_
_entity.id
_entity.type
_entity.pdbx_description
1 polymer ?
#
loop_
_entity_poly.entity_id
_entity_poly.type
_entity_poly.pdbx_seq_one_letter_code
_entity_poly.pdbx_strand_id
1 'polypeptide(L)'
;MTPQDELLRELAFGFTFLLIGIKFSLSFFYMRKYFSSEIKNKLILGFALFFLFLGLGRVFYLIFDFYLTNFNPNLFQTHIIIWKIGSLLSEIGVGILIFITEKKVFEGRDKYIFFICYIIFVALMVAWPEFERAEDFGSYAVMFGAFILFSYIYLAVILEGEARKRAVLVVVGLLFYISGSVIVNEYVLKILVIWGISRFTMHLISPSLKIIAAIILALGFLTE
;
A
#
# COMPACT_ATOMS: atom_id res chain seq x y z
N MET A 1 -13.09 -26.49 5.53
CA MET A 1 -13.36 -25.37 4.62
C MET A 1 -14.70 -25.64 3.99
N THR A 2 -15.62 -24.68 3.96
CA THR A 2 -16.91 -24.89 3.29
C THR A 2 -16.77 -24.64 1.77
N PRO A 3 -17.65 -25.17 0.91
CA PRO A 3 -17.63 -24.86 -0.53
C PRO A 3 -17.71 -23.34 -0.81
N GLN A 4 -18.39 -22.59 0.05
CA GLN A 4 -18.46 -21.13 -0.03
C GLN A 4 -17.09 -20.48 0.26
N ASP A 5 -16.35 -20.97 1.25
CA ASP A 5 -15.01 -20.48 1.56
C ASP A 5 -14.02 -20.75 0.43
N GLU A 6 -14.13 -21.90 -0.24
CA GLU A 6 -13.32 -22.24 -1.42
C GLU A 6 -13.59 -21.26 -2.57
N LEU A 7 -14.86 -21.01 -2.89
CA LEU A 7 -15.22 -20.02 -3.91
C LEU A 7 -14.68 -18.62 -3.58
N LEU A 8 -14.84 -18.15 -2.33
CA LEU A 8 -14.35 -16.85 -1.90
C LEU A 8 -12.82 -16.75 -1.98
N ARG A 9 -12.11 -17.83 -1.66
CA ARG A 9 -10.66 -17.92 -1.81
C ARG A 9 -10.23 -17.77 -3.26
N GLU A 10 -10.85 -18.49 -4.18
CA GLU A 10 -10.50 -18.42 -5.61
C GLU A 10 -10.81 -17.03 -6.20
N LEU A 11 -11.91 -16.39 -5.77
CA LEU A 11 -12.19 -15.00 -6.13
C LEU A 11 -11.14 -14.03 -5.58
N ALA A 12 -10.78 -14.16 -4.30
CA ALA A 12 -9.74 -13.33 -3.69
C ALA A 12 -8.37 -13.51 -4.39
N PHE A 13 -8.07 -14.72 -4.85
CA PHE A 13 -6.89 -15.02 -5.66
C PHE A 13 -6.91 -14.26 -6.98
N GLY A 14 -8.00 -14.39 -7.75
CA GLY A 14 -8.18 -13.69 -9.02
C GLY A 14 -8.10 -12.17 -8.88
N PHE A 15 -8.75 -11.59 -7.85
CA PHE A 15 -8.67 -10.16 -7.56
C PHE A 15 -7.27 -9.71 -7.12
N THR A 16 -6.54 -10.55 -6.39
CA THR A 16 -5.15 -10.28 -6.03
C THR A 16 -4.26 -10.24 -7.28
N PHE A 17 -4.44 -11.18 -8.21
CA PHE A 17 -3.69 -11.19 -9.47
C PHE A 17 -4.01 -9.96 -10.32
N LEU A 18 -5.29 -9.60 -10.44
CA LEU A 18 -5.71 -8.36 -11.12
C LEU A 18 -5.07 -7.12 -10.48
N LEU A 19 -5.06 -7.02 -9.15
CA LEU A 19 -4.43 -5.92 -8.43
C LEU A 19 -2.92 -5.83 -8.72
N ILE A 20 -2.21 -6.97 -8.77
CA ILE A 20 -0.79 -7.01 -9.15
C ILE A 20 -0.60 -6.43 -10.56
N GLY A 21 -1.41 -6.88 -11.53
CA GLY A 21 -1.40 -6.37 -12.90
C GLY A 21 -1.59 -4.85 -12.94
N ILE A 22 -2.63 -4.33 -12.26
CA ILE A 22 -2.91 -2.89 -12.19
C ILE A 22 -1.75 -2.10 -11.60
N LYS A 23 -1.12 -2.59 -10.53
CA LYS A 23 0.04 -1.92 -9.92
C LYS A 23 1.20 -1.80 -10.90
N PHE A 24 1.54 -2.88 -11.63
CA PHE A 24 2.58 -2.81 -12.65
C PHE A 24 2.20 -1.91 -13.82
N SER A 25 0.95 -1.95 -14.27
CA SER A 25 0.45 -1.06 -15.33
C SER A 25 0.53 0.41 -14.93
N LEU A 26 0.15 0.77 -13.70
CA LEU A 26 0.25 2.15 -13.19
C LEU A 26 1.71 2.59 -13.01
N SER A 27 2.56 1.71 -12.50
CA SER A 27 4.01 1.96 -12.43
C SER A 27 4.56 2.29 -13.82
N PHE A 28 4.26 1.44 -14.81
CA PHE A 28 4.71 1.65 -16.19
C PHE A 28 4.15 2.95 -16.78
N PHE A 29 2.86 3.21 -16.58
CA PHE A 29 2.19 4.44 -17.04
C PHE A 29 2.87 5.70 -16.47
N TYR A 30 3.10 5.75 -15.15
CA TYR A 30 3.75 6.89 -14.52
C TYR A 30 5.23 7.02 -14.88
N MET A 31 5.97 5.91 -15.01
CA MET A 31 7.34 5.93 -15.52
C MET A 31 7.38 6.55 -16.92
N ARG A 32 6.53 6.06 -17.83
CA ARG A 32 6.45 6.59 -19.20
C ARG A 32 6.17 8.10 -19.18
N LYS A 33 5.18 8.53 -18.38
CA LYS A 33 4.82 9.95 -18.23
C LYS A 33 5.98 10.80 -17.71
N TYR A 34 6.73 10.31 -16.72
CA TYR A 34 7.90 10.99 -16.18
C TYR A 34 9.03 11.13 -17.22
N PHE A 35 9.29 10.08 -18.00
CA PHE A 35 10.34 10.11 -19.01
C PHE A 35 9.96 10.94 -20.24
N SER A 36 8.69 10.96 -20.63
CA SER A 36 8.20 11.74 -21.78
C SER A 36 8.00 13.23 -21.50
N SER A 37 7.78 13.62 -20.24
CA SER A 37 7.64 15.03 -19.87
C SER A 37 8.97 15.78 -19.96
N GLU A 38 8.97 16.98 -20.54
CA GLU A 38 10.10 17.92 -20.50
C GLU A 38 10.42 18.35 -19.06
N ILE A 39 9.36 18.61 -18.27
CA ILE A 39 9.49 18.97 -16.85
C ILE A 39 9.45 17.69 -16.00
N LYS A 40 10.57 17.39 -15.35
CA LYS A 40 10.71 16.20 -14.49
C LYS A 40 9.99 16.35 -13.15
N ASN A 41 8.71 15.99 -13.13
CA ASN A 41 7.89 15.96 -11.92
C ASN A 41 8.25 14.74 -11.04
N LYS A 42 8.97 14.98 -9.95
CA LYS A 42 9.44 13.91 -9.05
C LYS A 42 8.30 13.21 -8.29
N LEU A 43 7.14 13.84 -8.10
CA LEU A 43 6.00 13.16 -7.46
C LEU A 43 5.47 12.03 -8.35
N ILE A 44 5.41 12.24 -9.67
CA ILE A 44 5.04 11.19 -10.63
C ILE A 44 6.03 10.01 -10.54
N LEU A 45 7.34 10.31 -10.48
CA LEU A 45 8.36 9.26 -10.27
C LEU A 45 8.17 8.53 -8.94
N GLY A 46 7.84 9.26 -7.87
CA GLY A 46 7.54 8.68 -6.56
C GLY A 46 6.37 7.72 -6.59
N PHE A 47 5.26 8.10 -7.24
CA PHE A 47 4.12 7.20 -7.44
C PHE A 47 4.46 6.01 -8.35
N ALA A 48 5.28 6.21 -9.39
CA ALA A 48 5.72 5.13 -10.26
C ALA A 48 6.48 4.06 -9.47
N LEU A 49 7.47 4.48 -8.67
CA LEU A 49 8.24 3.59 -7.80
C LEU A 49 7.38 2.97 -6.70
N PHE A 50 6.49 3.75 -6.09
CA PHE A 50 5.52 3.25 -5.11
C PHE A 50 4.70 2.07 -5.66
N PHE A 51 4.09 2.24 -6.84
CA PHE A 51 3.31 1.17 -7.46
C PHE A 51 4.17 -0.03 -7.90
N LEU A 52 5.40 0.21 -8.38
CA LEU A 52 6.34 -0.86 -8.74
C LEU A 52 6.61 -1.78 -7.54
N PHE A 53 7.05 -1.17 -6.44
CA PHE A 53 7.44 -1.87 -5.23
C PHE A 53 6.25 -2.52 -4.52
N LEU A 54 5.08 -1.87 -4.54
CA LEU A 54 3.83 -2.49 -4.08
C LEU A 54 3.39 -3.67 -4.94
N GLY A 55 3.69 -3.66 -6.23
CA GLY A 55 3.42 -4.77 -7.15
C GLY A 55 4.30 -5.96 -6.81
N LEU A 56 5.62 -5.72 -6.72
CA LEU A 56 6.61 -6.73 -6.31
C LEU A 56 6.29 -7.32 -4.94
N GLY A 57 6.03 -6.49 -3.93
CA GLY A 57 5.66 -6.97 -2.59
C GLY A 57 4.40 -7.84 -2.61
N ARG A 58 3.40 -7.51 -3.44
CA ARG A 58 2.17 -8.30 -3.54
C ARG A 58 2.37 -9.66 -4.22
N VAL A 59 3.38 -9.83 -5.07
CA VAL A 59 3.75 -11.16 -5.60
C VAL A 59 4.18 -12.09 -4.45
N PHE A 60 5.05 -11.60 -3.55
CA PHE A 60 5.48 -12.37 -2.38
C PHE A 60 4.32 -12.63 -1.41
N TYR A 61 3.46 -11.64 -1.18
CA TYR A 61 2.26 -11.85 -0.38
C TYR A 61 1.29 -12.85 -1.00
N LEU A 62 1.14 -12.90 -2.33
CA LEU A 62 0.30 -13.91 -2.98
C LEU A 62 0.83 -15.32 -2.69
N ILE A 63 2.16 -15.52 -2.73
CA ILE A 63 2.80 -16.78 -2.36
C ILE A 63 2.53 -17.11 -0.88
N PHE A 64 2.76 -16.14 0.01
CA PHE A 64 2.55 -16.29 1.45
C PHE A 64 1.08 -16.62 1.78
N ASP A 65 0.14 -15.81 1.29
CA ASP A 65 -1.28 -15.87 1.59
C ASP A 65 -1.93 -17.17 1.05
N PHE A 66 -1.70 -17.51 -0.22
CA PHE A 66 -2.47 -18.56 -0.90
C PHE A 66 -1.79 -19.92 -0.94
N TYR A 67 -0.46 -19.95 -1.03
CA TYR A 67 0.29 -21.19 -1.22
C TYR A 67 0.92 -21.71 0.06
N LEU A 68 1.45 -20.82 0.91
CA LEU A 68 2.16 -21.23 2.13
C LEU A 68 1.24 -21.31 3.34
N THR A 69 0.38 -20.32 3.54
CA THR A 69 -0.42 -20.22 4.78
C THR A 69 -1.89 -20.54 4.58
N ASN A 70 -2.42 -20.37 3.36
CA ASN A 70 -3.85 -20.44 3.08
C ASN A 70 -4.68 -19.60 4.09
N PHE A 71 -4.16 -18.41 4.41
CA PHE A 71 -4.71 -17.50 5.43
C PHE A 71 -4.83 -18.07 6.85
N ASN A 72 -4.12 -19.15 7.18
CA ASN A 72 -4.07 -19.71 8.52
C ASN A 72 -3.01 -18.99 9.37
N PRO A 73 -3.40 -18.25 10.44
CA PRO A 73 -2.46 -17.50 11.27
C PRO A 73 -1.40 -18.36 11.94
N ASN A 74 -1.71 -19.63 12.21
CA ASN A 74 -0.77 -20.55 12.87
C ASN A 74 0.46 -20.85 12.00
N LEU A 75 0.40 -20.61 10.69
CA LEU A 75 1.49 -20.81 9.75
C LEU A 75 2.31 -19.53 9.48
N PHE A 76 1.89 -18.38 10.01
CA PHE A 76 2.52 -17.09 9.72
C PHE A 76 3.95 -17.03 10.27
N GLN A 77 4.16 -17.50 11.50
CA GLN A 77 5.51 -17.56 12.10
C GLN A 77 6.43 -18.49 11.30
N THR A 78 5.93 -19.64 10.85
CA THR A 78 6.70 -20.63 10.08
C THR A 78 7.20 -20.06 8.75
N HIS A 79 6.40 -19.20 8.11
CA HIS A 79 6.71 -18.63 6.80
C HIS A 79 7.04 -17.13 6.85
N ILE A 80 7.43 -16.62 8.02
CA ILE A 80 7.65 -15.19 8.27
C ILE A 80 8.64 -14.54 7.30
N ILE A 81 9.65 -15.27 6.84
CA ILE A 81 10.67 -14.73 5.93
C ILE A 81 10.05 -14.25 4.61
N ILE A 82 9.12 -15.02 4.04
CA ILE A 82 8.45 -14.64 2.78
C ILE A 82 7.56 -13.42 3.00
N TRP A 83 6.84 -13.39 4.13
CA TRP A 83 6.05 -12.22 4.52
C TRP A 83 6.92 -10.97 4.70
N LYS A 84 8.09 -11.08 5.36
CA LYS A 84 9.03 -9.97 5.55
C LYS A 84 9.58 -9.45 4.23
N ILE A 85 9.88 -10.32 3.26
CA ILE A 85 10.33 -9.89 1.93
C ILE A 85 9.22 -9.09 1.23
N GLY A 86 7.99 -9.61 1.24
CA GLY A 86 6.83 -8.90 0.68
C GLY A 86 6.55 -7.55 1.36
N SER A 87 6.68 -7.52 2.69
CA SER A 87 6.56 -6.32 3.52
C SER A 87 7.64 -5.32 3.16
N LEU A 88 8.92 -5.70 3.25
CA LEU A 88 10.06 -4.83 2.97
C LEU A 88 9.98 -4.21 1.57
N LEU A 89 9.62 -4.99 0.54
CA LEU A 89 9.44 -4.45 -0.80
C LEU A 89 8.32 -3.39 -0.83
N SER A 90 7.19 -3.67 -0.20
CA SER A 90 6.08 -2.71 -0.11
C SER A 90 6.49 -1.44 0.64
N GLU A 91 7.21 -1.61 1.76
CA GLU A 91 7.68 -0.51 2.60
C GLU A 91 8.77 0.33 1.92
N ILE A 92 9.60 -0.23 1.03
CA ILE A 92 10.52 0.56 0.19
C ILE A 92 9.73 1.52 -0.70
N GLY A 93 8.64 1.04 -1.31
CA GLY A 93 7.78 1.87 -2.15
C GLY A 93 7.16 3.05 -1.39
N VAL A 94 6.61 2.80 -0.21
CA VAL A 94 6.06 3.83 0.68
C VAL A 94 7.16 4.78 1.15
N GLY A 95 8.33 4.28 1.58
CA GLY A 95 9.45 5.10 2.04
C GLY A 95 9.97 6.06 0.98
N ILE A 96 10.09 5.61 -0.28
CA ILE A 96 10.42 6.48 -1.42
C ILE A 96 9.41 7.60 -1.57
N LEU A 97 8.11 7.29 -1.45
CA LEU A 97 7.04 8.27 -1.59
C LEU A 97 7.04 9.27 -0.43
N ILE A 98 7.29 8.84 0.81
CA ILE A 98 7.49 9.74 1.97
C ILE A 98 8.65 10.68 1.67
N PHE A 99 9.84 10.15 1.34
CA PHE A 99 11.03 10.95 1.08
C PHE A 99 10.83 12.01 -0.01
N ILE A 100 10.21 11.62 -1.13
CA ILE A 100 9.94 12.54 -2.24
C ILE A 100 8.91 13.60 -1.82
N THR A 101 7.84 13.20 -1.13
CA THR A 101 6.78 14.11 -0.68
C THR A 101 7.33 15.11 0.33
N GLU A 102 8.12 14.67 1.29
CA GLU A 102 8.77 15.52 2.30
C GLU A 102 9.69 16.55 1.64
N LYS A 103 10.53 16.11 0.69
CA LYS A 103 11.41 17.00 -0.07
C LYS A 103 10.66 17.97 -0.99
N LYS A 104 9.51 17.59 -1.54
CA LYS A 104 8.81 18.37 -2.57
C LYS A 104 7.69 19.25 -2.05
N VAL A 105 7.00 18.84 -1.00
CA VAL A 105 5.88 19.58 -0.41
C VAL A 105 6.37 20.48 0.72
N PHE A 106 7.32 20.00 1.54
CA PHE A 106 7.82 20.73 2.70
C PHE A 106 9.24 21.27 2.53
N GLU A 107 9.86 21.06 1.36
CA GLU A 107 11.21 21.54 1.04
C GLU A 107 12.29 21.06 2.05
N GLY A 108 12.01 19.98 2.80
CA GLY A 108 12.89 19.43 3.83
C GLY A 108 12.96 20.25 5.13
N ARG A 109 11.99 21.14 5.39
CA ARG A 109 11.92 21.94 6.64
C ARG A 109 11.80 21.09 7.90
N ASP A 110 11.19 19.93 7.79
CA ASP A 110 11.04 18.89 8.81
C ASP A 110 12.27 17.99 8.97
N LYS A 111 13.34 18.25 8.22
CA LYS A 111 14.62 17.52 8.30
C LYS A 111 14.48 16.01 8.09
N TYR A 112 13.50 15.59 7.28
CA TYR A 112 13.28 14.19 6.96
C TYR A 112 12.82 13.33 8.15
N ILE A 113 12.22 13.93 9.19
CA ILE A 113 11.83 13.21 10.41
C ILE A 113 10.83 12.09 10.13
N PHE A 114 9.87 12.30 9.22
CA PHE A 114 8.88 11.27 8.89
C PHE A 114 9.53 10.10 8.18
N PHE A 115 10.40 10.37 7.19
CA PHE A 115 11.18 9.34 6.52
C PHE A 115 12.11 8.59 7.49
N ILE A 116 12.82 9.29 8.38
CA ILE A 116 13.76 8.66 9.33
C ILE A 116 13.01 7.75 10.30
N CYS A 117 11.95 8.23 10.94
CA CYS A 117 11.14 7.42 11.85
C CYS A 117 10.55 6.20 11.14
N TYR A 118 10.03 6.41 9.92
CA TYR A 118 9.54 5.33 9.07
C TYR A 118 10.60 4.24 8.85
N ILE A 119 11.81 4.61 8.41
CA ILE A 119 12.90 3.65 8.16
C ILE A 119 13.32 2.91 9.43
N ILE A 120 13.34 3.57 10.60
CA ILE A 120 13.64 2.91 11.88
C ILE A 120 12.65 1.78 12.14
N PHE A 121 11.34 2.03 11.98
CA PHE A 121 10.32 1.00 12.21
C PHE A 121 10.34 -0.12 11.17
N VAL A 122 10.62 0.20 9.90
CA VAL A 122 10.82 -0.83 8.86
C VAL A 122 12.03 -1.72 9.18
N ALA A 123 13.14 -1.13 9.65
CA ALA A 123 14.31 -1.88 10.07
C ALA A 123 14.01 -2.80 11.26
N LEU A 124 13.27 -2.31 12.25
CA LEU A 124 12.80 -3.11 13.38
C LEU A 124 11.88 -4.26 12.93
N MET A 125 10.91 -4.01 12.05
CA MET A 125 10.04 -5.04 11.47
C MET A 125 10.85 -6.17 10.82
N VAL A 126 11.88 -5.84 10.04
CA VAL A 126 12.71 -6.85 9.36
C VAL A 126 13.58 -7.62 10.37
N ALA A 127 14.19 -6.91 11.32
CA ALA A 127 15.12 -7.50 12.29
C ALA A 127 14.42 -8.40 13.32
N TRP A 128 13.15 -8.14 13.64
CA TRP A 128 12.48 -8.78 14.77
C TRP A 128 11.97 -10.20 14.44
N PRO A 129 12.34 -11.27 15.19
CA PRO A 129 12.08 -12.65 14.78
C PRO A 129 10.63 -13.11 14.93
N GLU A 130 9.88 -12.59 15.91
CA GLU A 130 8.47 -12.93 16.11
C GLU A 130 7.55 -12.14 15.17
N PHE A 131 6.59 -12.84 14.56
CA PHE A 131 5.65 -12.30 13.58
C PHE A 131 4.81 -11.15 14.15
N GLU A 132 4.16 -11.36 15.30
CA GLU A 132 3.24 -10.36 15.88
C GLU A 132 3.95 -9.03 16.14
N ARG A 133 5.15 -9.08 16.74
CA ARG A 133 5.92 -7.87 17.03
C ARG A 133 6.53 -7.25 15.77
N ALA A 134 6.91 -8.05 14.76
CA ALA A 134 7.29 -7.52 13.46
C ALA A 134 6.11 -6.78 12.79
N GLU A 135 4.90 -7.35 12.81
CA GLU A 135 3.68 -6.74 12.31
C GLU A 135 3.34 -5.43 13.04
N ASP A 136 3.54 -5.36 14.36
CA ASP A 136 3.39 -4.12 15.14
C ASP A 136 4.33 -3.02 14.64
N PHE A 137 5.62 -3.33 14.45
CA PHE A 137 6.58 -2.38 13.91
C PHE A 137 6.21 -1.92 12.49
N GLY A 138 5.74 -2.83 11.64
CA GLY A 138 5.19 -2.48 10.33
C GLY A 138 4.00 -1.53 10.44
N SER A 139 3.10 -1.79 11.39
CA SER A 139 1.93 -0.93 11.66
C SER A 139 2.35 0.47 12.13
N TYR A 140 3.37 0.58 12.98
CA TYR A 140 3.94 1.87 13.38
C TYR A 140 4.61 2.60 12.21
N ALA A 141 5.31 1.89 11.31
CA ALA A 141 5.84 2.49 10.08
C ALA A 141 4.71 3.09 9.23
N VAL A 142 3.60 2.37 9.05
CA VAL A 142 2.43 2.86 8.30
C VAL A 142 1.83 4.13 8.92
N MET A 143 1.88 4.30 10.25
CA MET A 143 1.45 5.56 10.89
C MET A 143 2.29 6.76 10.43
N PHE A 144 3.61 6.60 10.24
CA PHE A 144 4.44 7.65 9.62
C PHE A 144 4.12 7.80 8.13
N GLY A 145 3.74 6.72 7.44
CA GLY A 145 3.24 6.78 6.06
C GLY A 145 1.97 7.63 5.88
N ALA A 146 1.16 7.81 6.93
CA ALA A 146 0.01 8.72 6.91
C ALA A 146 0.40 10.18 6.59
N PHE A 147 1.67 10.55 6.77
CA PHE A 147 2.24 11.81 6.31
C PHE A 147 1.93 12.10 4.83
N ILE A 148 1.97 11.09 3.95
CA ILE A 148 1.65 11.26 2.53
C ILE A 148 0.22 11.79 2.36
N LEU A 149 -0.75 11.21 3.08
CA LEU A 149 -2.14 11.64 3.04
C LEU A 149 -2.29 13.08 3.51
N PHE A 150 -1.70 13.43 4.66
CA PHE A 150 -1.76 14.80 5.20
C PHE A 150 -1.06 15.82 4.29
N SER A 151 0.04 15.43 3.64
CA SER A 151 0.72 16.27 2.65
C SER A 151 -0.20 16.61 1.48
N TYR A 152 -0.96 15.63 0.98
CA TYR A 152 -1.90 15.84 -0.12
C TYR A 152 -3.17 16.59 0.31
N ILE A 153 -3.61 16.44 1.56
CA ILE A 153 -4.66 17.30 2.15
C ILE A 153 -4.17 18.76 2.19
N TYR A 154 -2.94 19.00 2.67
CA TYR A 154 -2.34 20.32 2.68
C TYR A 154 -2.26 20.92 1.27
N LEU A 155 -1.79 20.15 0.27
CA LEU A 155 -1.79 20.57 -1.14
C LEU A 155 -3.20 20.91 -1.65
N ALA A 156 -4.21 20.11 -1.31
CA ALA A 156 -5.60 20.38 -1.70
C ALA A 156 -6.14 21.68 -1.11
N VAL A 157 -5.69 22.08 0.08
CA VAL A 157 -6.08 23.35 0.71
C VAL A 157 -5.43 24.55 0.01
N ILE A 158 -4.13 24.47 -0.31
CA ILE A 158 -3.37 25.64 -0.80
C ILE A 158 -3.43 25.84 -2.33
N LEU A 159 -3.61 24.76 -3.11
CA LEU A 159 -3.66 24.84 -4.56
C LEU A 159 -5.05 25.30 -5.04
N GLU A 160 -5.13 25.79 -6.27
CA GLU A 160 -6.39 26.21 -6.91
C GLU A 160 -6.65 25.48 -8.23
N GLY A 161 -7.88 25.59 -8.75
CA GLY A 161 -8.26 25.05 -10.06
C GLY A 161 -8.05 23.55 -10.20
N GLU A 162 -7.48 23.14 -11.34
CA GLU A 162 -7.24 21.72 -11.66
C GLU A 162 -6.23 21.06 -10.71
N ALA A 163 -5.23 21.80 -10.22
CA ALA A 163 -4.24 21.26 -9.30
C ALA A 163 -4.87 20.84 -7.96
N ARG A 164 -5.84 21.60 -7.45
CA ARG A 164 -6.65 21.22 -6.28
C ARG A 164 -7.43 19.94 -6.51
N LYS A 165 -8.14 19.84 -7.64
CA LYS A 165 -8.93 18.64 -7.98
C LYS A 165 -8.06 17.38 -8.01
N ARG A 166 -6.86 17.47 -8.60
CA ARG A 166 -5.88 16.38 -8.62
C ARG A 166 -5.45 15.97 -7.22
N ALA A 167 -5.12 16.95 -6.35
CA ALA A 167 -4.76 16.66 -4.97
C ALA A 167 -5.90 15.96 -4.21
N VAL A 168 -7.15 16.42 -4.39
CA VAL A 168 -8.34 15.77 -3.80
C VAL A 168 -8.52 14.34 -4.29
N LEU A 169 -8.36 14.08 -5.59
CA LEU A 169 -8.40 12.71 -6.12
C LEU A 169 -7.32 11.84 -5.49
N VAL A 170 -6.11 12.36 -5.30
CA VAL A 170 -5.05 11.62 -4.61
C VAL A 170 -5.43 11.31 -3.15
N VAL A 171 -5.98 12.27 -2.41
CA VAL A 171 -6.47 12.07 -1.03
C VAL A 171 -7.52 10.96 -0.99
N VAL A 172 -8.55 11.03 -1.85
CA VAL A 172 -9.62 10.04 -1.90
C VAL A 172 -9.05 8.66 -2.25
N GLY A 173 -8.19 8.56 -3.26
CA GLY A 173 -7.53 7.32 -3.64
C GLY A 173 -6.71 6.72 -2.49
N LEU A 174 -5.93 7.53 -1.78
CA LEU A 174 -5.16 7.09 -0.62
C LEU A 174 -6.07 6.59 0.53
N LEU A 175 -7.20 7.24 0.79
CA LEU A 175 -8.17 6.78 1.80
C LEU A 175 -8.75 5.40 1.48
N PHE A 176 -9.13 5.16 0.22
CA PHE A 176 -9.57 3.83 -0.22
C PHE A 176 -8.45 2.80 -0.09
N TYR A 177 -7.21 3.18 -0.44
CA TYR A 177 -6.06 2.29 -0.35
C TYR A 177 -5.75 1.88 1.09
N ILE A 178 -5.71 2.87 2.00
CA ILE A 178 -5.50 2.67 3.44
C ILE A 178 -6.61 1.79 4.02
N SER A 179 -7.88 2.10 3.70
CA SER A 179 -9.03 1.31 4.18
C SER A 179 -8.92 -0.15 3.76
N GLY A 180 -8.57 -0.42 2.50
CA GLY A 180 -8.34 -1.78 2.02
C GLY A 180 -7.17 -2.48 2.73
N SER A 181 -6.12 -1.77 3.11
CA SER A 181 -5.01 -2.34 3.88
C SER A 181 -5.36 -2.63 5.34
N VAL A 182 -6.08 -1.72 6.01
CA VAL A 182 -6.51 -1.88 7.42
C VAL A 182 -7.44 -3.08 7.59
N ILE A 183 -8.34 -3.31 6.62
CA ILE A 183 -9.30 -4.41 6.59
C ILE A 183 -8.64 -5.80 6.69
N VAL A 184 -7.39 -5.96 6.23
CA VAL A 184 -6.64 -7.23 6.28
C VAL A 184 -5.56 -7.27 7.35
N ASN A 185 -5.49 -6.26 8.21
CA ASN A 185 -4.62 -6.31 9.39
C ASN A 185 -5.12 -7.36 10.38
N GLU A 186 -4.23 -8.14 11.01
CA GLU A 186 -4.65 -9.28 11.83
C GLU A 186 -5.48 -8.86 13.06
N TYR A 187 -5.21 -7.70 13.67
CA TYR A 187 -6.03 -7.18 14.77
C TYR A 187 -7.47 -6.90 14.33
N VAL A 188 -7.63 -6.30 13.15
CA VAL A 188 -8.95 -5.99 12.56
C VAL A 188 -9.67 -7.26 12.13
N LEU A 189 -8.96 -8.20 11.49
CA LEU A 189 -9.51 -9.49 11.09
C LEU A 189 -10.02 -10.29 12.29
N LYS A 190 -9.27 -10.34 13.40
CA LYS A 190 -9.70 -11.01 14.63
C LYS A 190 -11.04 -10.47 15.13
N ILE A 191 -11.22 -9.15 15.16
CA ILE A 191 -12.47 -8.51 15.59
C ILE A 191 -13.64 -8.88 14.65
N LEU A 192 -13.42 -8.82 13.34
CA LEU A 192 -14.49 -9.05 12.36
C LEU A 192 -14.89 -10.53 12.26
N VAL A 193 -13.95 -11.45 12.51
CA VAL A 193 -14.26 -12.88 12.63
C VAL A 193 -15.13 -13.16 13.86
N ILE A 194 -14.91 -12.46 14.99
CA ILE A 194 -15.79 -12.55 16.16
C ILE A 194 -17.21 -12.08 15.80
N TRP A 195 -17.35 -11.13 14.88
CA TRP A 195 -18.64 -10.66 14.36
C TRP A 195 -19.22 -11.55 13.25
N GLY A 196 -18.61 -12.70 12.97
CA GLY A 196 -19.10 -13.67 11.99
C GLY A 196 -18.74 -13.37 10.53
N ILE A 197 -17.87 -12.41 10.27
CA ILE A 197 -17.40 -12.10 8.91
C ILE A 197 -16.22 -13.01 8.56
N SER A 198 -16.31 -13.72 7.43
CA SER A 198 -15.23 -14.64 7.03
C SER A 198 -13.96 -13.90 6.60
N ARG A 199 -12.79 -14.46 6.94
CA ARG A 199 -11.48 -13.93 6.50
C ARG A 199 -11.41 -13.81 4.97
N PHE A 200 -11.95 -14.79 4.24
CA PHE A 200 -11.96 -14.78 2.79
C PHE A 200 -12.75 -13.59 2.21
N THR A 201 -13.87 -13.20 2.85
CA THR A 201 -14.62 -11.99 2.46
C THR A 201 -13.77 -10.74 2.60
N MET A 202 -13.03 -10.62 3.70
CA MET A 202 -12.11 -9.49 3.95
C MET A 202 -10.97 -9.44 2.93
N HIS A 203 -10.40 -10.61 2.59
CA HIS A 203 -9.39 -10.75 1.55
C HIS A 203 -9.92 -10.56 0.12
N LEU A 204 -11.23 -10.52 -0.09
CA LEU A 204 -11.87 -10.11 -1.35
C LEU A 204 -12.17 -8.60 -1.37
N ILE A 205 -12.67 -8.04 -0.26
CA ILE A 205 -12.97 -6.60 -0.13
C ILE A 205 -11.69 -5.76 -0.22
N SER A 206 -10.62 -6.17 0.45
CA SER A 206 -9.34 -5.47 0.45
C SER A 206 -8.76 -5.18 -0.94
N PRO A 207 -8.55 -6.18 -1.83
CA PRO A 207 -8.07 -5.92 -3.17
C PRO A 207 -9.07 -5.10 -4.01
N SER A 208 -10.38 -5.28 -3.80
CA SER A 208 -11.41 -4.48 -4.49
C SER A 208 -11.28 -2.99 -4.18
N LEU A 209 -11.15 -2.62 -2.91
CA LEU A 209 -10.91 -1.24 -2.48
C LEU A 209 -9.58 -0.70 -3.03
N LYS A 210 -8.54 -1.52 -3.08
CA LYS A 210 -7.23 -1.14 -3.62
C LYS A 210 -7.26 -0.94 -5.13
N ILE A 211 -8.08 -1.69 -5.86
CA ILE A 211 -8.32 -1.49 -7.30
C ILE A 211 -9.04 -0.15 -7.53
N ILE A 212 -10.10 0.12 -6.77
CA ILE A 212 -10.82 1.41 -6.83
C ILE A 212 -9.85 2.57 -6.52
N ALA A 213 -9.06 2.43 -5.45
CA ALA A 213 -8.03 3.40 -5.11
C ALA A 213 -7.03 3.64 -6.24
N ALA A 214 -6.52 2.56 -6.86
CA ALA A 214 -5.56 2.64 -7.94
C ALA A 214 -6.12 3.39 -9.16
N ILE A 215 -7.39 3.16 -9.51
CA ILE A 215 -8.10 3.88 -10.58
C ILE A 215 -8.23 5.37 -10.25
N ILE A 216 -8.67 5.70 -9.03
CA ILE A 216 -8.84 7.10 -8.59
C ILE A 216 -7.47 7.83 -8.60
N LEU A 217 -6.41 7.17 -8.13
CA LEU A 217 -5.05 7.70 -8.17
C LEU A 217 -4.60 7.96 -9.61
N ALA A 218 -4.87 7.05 -10.55
CA ALA A 218 -4.58 7.22 -11.96
C ALA A 218 -5.26 8.45 -12.56
N LEU A 219 -6.54 8.66 -12.25
CA LEU A 219 -7.31 9.83 -12.69
C LEU A 219 -6.72 11.14 -12.17
N GLY A 220 -6.18 11.15 -10.95
CA GLY A 220 -5.50 12.31 -10.37
C GLY A 220 -4.26 12.76 -11.16
N PHE A 221 -3.66 11.88 -11.97
CA PHE A 221 -2.46 12.15 -12.76
C PHE A 221 -2.67 12.07 -14.28
N LEU A 222 -3.87 11.77 -14.78
CA LEU A 222 -4.15 11.66 -16.22
C LEU A 222 -4.42 13.00 -16.91
N THR A 223 -4.81 14.04 -16.18
CA THR A 223 -5.38 15.29 -16.76
C THR A 223 -4.35 16.34 -17.21
N GLU A 224 -3.16 15.94 -17.68
CA GLU A 224 -2.17 16.87 -18.30
C GLU A 224 -2.14 16.75 -19.81
#